data_AF-A0A2S6CNU1-F1
#
_entry.id   AF-A0A2S6CNU1-F1
#
_cell.length_a   1.000
_cell.length_b   1.000
_cell.length_c   1.000
_cell.angle_alpha   90.00
_cell.angle_beta   90.00
_cell.angle_gamma   90.00
#
_symmetry.space_group_name_H-M   'P 1'
#
loop_
_entity.id
_entity.type
_entity.pdbx_description
1 polymer ?
#
loop_
_entity_poly.entity_id
_entity_poly.type
_entity_poly.pdbx_seq_one_letter_code
_entity_poly.pdbx_strand_id
1 'polypeptide(L)'
;MLRDTISVVPSECKLRIIIAEDLSRDVIEALGVPLNLDPRFFRQHIDDYLFYESEVPWVTHPNLFSEAKKQSCMNFAFLRARYYASDAEFQAAQRQSGTFNVLRRLDSDRSRSGMRSFHSLSEPASIGLARSKVTTWFEKANDMKPVIAVILCDPTVTPGKPLWKEIDIAQGELRPSNFVGQAQPVGEKSLCDHFTQAYGSLTLYEVRHISASTQMIAQPALNIMIKEWLLVIQYMTAQVGRMEWEFQRPSFAENSGDLALLASRAFPWRRTMKFYKNWVRDILDHISIIATKENHTGANLLVDSFSTNMAEPNGLQTVIPDLQCILRRLDEISELIERLSVMASSAGSLEEARRSREALQQNRSLGLLSFLATIFLPLNFATSFLSMSPNFSASQNTFWLFFAIGIPLTVIVVSLIRFLRPGRGL
;
A
#
# COMPACT_ATOMS: atom_id res chain seq x y z
N MET A 1 40.02 -12.06 7.69
CA MET A 1 39.18 -12.40 8.85
C MET A 1 37.81 -12.95 8.44
N LEU A 2 36.89 -12.14 7.88
CA LEU A 2 35.53 -12.62 7.52
C LEU A 2 35.55 -13.80 6.54
N ARG A 3 36.38 -13.69 5.49
CA ARG A 3 36.60 -14.75 4.49
C ARG A 3 37.14 -16.04 5.09
N ASP A 4 38.08 -15.92 6.03
CA ASP A 4 38.71 -17.06 6.69
C ASP A 4 37.67 -17.80 7.56
N THR A 5 36.87 -17.05 8.32
CA THR A 5 35.77 -17.59 9.13
C THR A 5 34.72 -18.32 8.29
N ILE A 6 34.37 -17.79 7.10
CA ILE A 6 33.40 -18.42 6.19
C ILE A 6 33.96 -19.74 5.61
N SER A 7 35.27 -19.80 5.33
CA SER A 7 35.90 -20.96 4.72
C SER A 7 36.14 -22.15 5.67
N VAL A 8 36.33 -21.90 6.96
CA VAL A 8 36.60 -22.94 7.96
C VAL A 8 35.27 -23.54 8.45
N VAL A 9 35.01 -24.81 8.13
CA VAL A 9 33.82 -25.54 8.60
C VAL A 9 34.26 -26.68 9.53
N PRO A 10 33.69 -26.80 10.75
CA PRO A 10 33.96 -27.94 11.64
C PRO A 10 33.53 -29.27 11.02
N SER A 11 34.31 -30.33 11.24
CA SER A 11 34.08 -31.67 10.69
C SER A 11 32.76 -32.31 11.16
N GLU A 12 32.25 -31.91 12.32
CA GLU A 12 30.99 -32.40 12.90
C GLU A 12 29.76 -31.61 12.46
N CYS A 13 29.96 -30.52 11.72
CA CYS A 13 28.87 -29.68 11.24
C CYS A 13 28.06 -30.45 10.17
N LYS A 14 26.74 -30.52 10.35
CA LYS A 14 25.82 -31.10 9.34
C LYS A 14 25.13 -30.04 8.50
N LEU A 15 24.85 -28.90 9.12
CA LEU A 15 24.19 -27.75 8.53
C LEU A 15 24.85 -26.47 9.04
N ARG A 16 25.31 -25.64 8.11
CA ARG A 16 25.85 -24.32 8.38
C ARG A 16 24.95 -23.27 7.73
N ILE A 17 24.46 -22.33 8.53
CA ILE A 17 23.62 -21.23 8.07
C ILE A 17 24.40 -19.94 8.29
N ILE A 18 24.53 -19.15 7.23
CA ILE A 18 25.17 -17.83 7.26
C ILE A 18 24.07 -16.81 7.00
N ILE A 19 23.76 -15.97 7.97
CA ILE A 19 22.82 -14.87 7.82
C ILE A 19 23.64 -13.59 7.63
N ALA A 20 23.36 -12.85 6.57
CA ALA A 20 23.98 -11.57 6.30
C ALA A 20 22.90 -10.50 6.13
N GLU A 21 23.09 -9.38 6.82
CA GLU A 21 22.25 -8.19 6.76
C GLU A 21 22.98 -7.09 5.97
N ASP A 22 22.22 -6.27 5.24
CA ASP A 22 22.67 -5.07 4.51
C ASP A 22 23.88 -5.31 3.58
N LEU A 23 23.60 -5.92 2.44
CA LEU A 23 24.60 -6.40 1.49
C LEU A 23 25.53 -5.27 0.98
N SER A 24 26.79 -5.28 1.44
CA SER A 24 27.85 -4.41 0.93
C SER A 24 28.71 -5.12 -0.13
N ARG A 25 29.54 -4.35 -0.85
CA ARG A 25 30.52 -4.92 -1.79
C ARG A 25 31.44 -5.95 -1.12
N ASP A 26 31.94 -5.64 0.07
CA ASP A 26 32.87 -6.50 0.80
C ASP A 26 32.18 -7.81 1.23
N VAL A 27 30.90 -7.76 1.60
CA VAL A 27 30.11 -8.94 1.94
C VAL A 27 29.87 -9.82 0.70
N ILE A 28 29.59 -9.20 -0.46
CA ILE A 28 29.45 -9.92 -1.73
C ILE A 28 30.75 -10.66 -2.07
N GLU A 29 31.90 -9.99 -1.98
CA GLU A 29 33.20 -10.60 -2.29
C GLU A 29 33.56 -11.70 -1.27
N ALA A 30 33.27 -11.47 0.02
CA ALA A 30 33.56 -12.41 1.10
C ALA A 30 32.69 -13.67 1.06
N LEU A 31 31.44 -13.60 0.59
CA LEU A 31 30.56 -14.76 0.42
C LEU A 31 30.71 -15.41 -0.96
N GLY A 32 30.79 -14.60 -2.01
CA GLY A 32 30.74 -15.06 -3.40
C GLY A 32 31.94 -15.89 -3.79
N VAL A 33 33.15 -15.47 -3.44
CA VAL A 33 34.39 -16.18 -3.84
C VAL A 33 34.54 -17.52 -3.12
N PRO A 34 34.41 -17.62 -1.77
CA PRO A 34 34.61 -18.90 -1.08
C PRO A 34 33.51 -19.92 -1.35
N LEU A 35 32.26 -19.48 -1.53
CA LEU A 35 31.12 -20.36 -1.73
C LEU A 35 30.74 -20.53 -3.22
N ASN A 36 31.50 -19.91 -4.13
CA ASN A 36 31.26 -19.92 -5.58
C ASN A 36 29.80 -19.57 -5.94
N LEU A 37 29.28 -18.50 -5.34
CA LEU A 37 27.89 -18.08 -5.53
C LEU A 37 27.71 -17.42 -6.90
N ASP A 38 26.63 -17.79 -7.59
CA ASP A 38 26.23 -17.12 -8.84
C ASP A 38 25.96 -15.63 -8.57
N PRO A 39 26.58 -14.68 -9.28
CA PRO A 39 26.30 -13.25 -9.11
C PRO A 39 24.82 -12.86 -9.23
N ARG A 40 24.01 -13.67 -9.94
CA ARG A 40 22.55 -13.49 -10.03
C ARG A 40 21.86 -13.59 -8.67
N PHE A 41 22.40 -14.35 -7.73
CA PHE A 41 21.90 -14.44 -6.35
C PHE A 41 21.90 -13.07 -5.66
N PHE A 42 23.04 -12.37 -5.70
CA PHE A 42 23.16 -11.03 -5.10
C PHE A 42 22.31 -10.01 -5.86
N ARG A 43 22.27 -10.11 -7.20
CA ARG A 43 21.46 -9.21 -8.03
C ARG A 43 19.97 -9.31 -7.73
N GLN A 44 19.44 -10.52 -7.59
CA GLN A 44 18.03 -10.75 -7.24
C GLN A 44 17.66 -10.13 -5.89
N HIS A 45 18.62 -10.10 -4.95
CA HIS A 45 18.45 -9.43 -3.66
C HIS A 45 18.48 -7.90 -3.78
N ILE A 46 19.43 -7.33 -4.54
CA ILE A 46 19.60 -5.88 -4.67
C ILE A 46 18.42 -5.21 -5.39
N ASP A 47 17.88 -5.87 -6.43
CA ASP A 47 16.76 -5.37 -7.23
C ASP A 47 15.60 -4.89 -6.34
N ASP A 48 15.00 -3.72 -6.60
CA ASP A 48 13.83 -3.18 -5.87
C ASP A 48 12.85 -2.47 -6.83
N TYR A 49 12.94 -2.76 -8.13
CA TYR A 49 12.13 -2.08 -9.13
C TYR A 49 10.69 -2.60 -9.12
N LEU A 50 9.73 -1.72 -8.86
CA LEU A 50 8.30 -1.98 -9.14
C LEU A 50 8.01 -1.91 -10.65
N PHE A 51 8.78 -1.13 -11.39
CA PHE A 51 8.67 -1.02 -12.84
C PHE A 51 10.07 -0.93 -13.42
N TYR A 52 10.30 -1.62 -14.52
CA TYR A 52 11.56 -1.51 -15.26
C TYR A 52 11.43 -0.39 -16.28
N GLU A 53 12.39 0.53 -16.27
CA GLU A 53 12.60 1.42 -17.40
C GLU A 53 13.14 0.61 -18.58
N SER A 54 12.67 0.89 -19.79
CA SER A 54 12.98 0.11 -21.00
C SER A 54 14.47 0.08 -21.35
N GLU A 55 15.22 1.08 -20.89
CA GLU A 55 16.63 1.27 -21.21
C GLU A 55 17.58 0.68 -20.15
N VAL A 56 17.05 0.10 -19.07
CA VAL A 56 17.87 -0.43 -17.98
C VAL A 56 18.59 -1.69 -18.46
N PRO A 57 19.94 -1.69 -18.55
CA PRO A 57 20.69 -2.87 -19.00
C PRO A 57 20.67 -4.02 -17.99
N TRP A 58 20.25 -3.73 -16.76
CA TRP A 58 20.35 -4.61 -15.60
C TRP A 58 19.00 -5.18 -15.14
N VAL A 59 18.02 -5.33 -16.05
CA VAL A 59 16.73 -5.98 -15.73
C VAL A 59 16.95 -7.44 -15.33
N THR A 60 16.31 -7.88 -14.24
CA THR A 60 16.28 -9.30 -13.86
C THR A 60 15.25 -10.01 -14.72
N HIS A 61 15.68 -11.00 -15.50
CA HIS A 61 14.74 -11.81 -16.27
C HIS A 61 13.91 -12.69 -15.33
N PRO A 62 12.61 -12.90 -15.65
CA PRO A 62 11.80 -13.86 -14.92
C PRO A 62 12.46 -15.24 -14.93
N ASN A 63 12.43 -15.93 -13.80
CA ASN A 63 12.96 -17.28 -13.69
C ASN A 63 12.12 -18.23 -14.56
N LEU A 64 12.77 -19.09 -15.34
CA LEU A 64 12.08 -20.11 -16.09
C LEU A 64 11.56 -21.20 -15.14
N PHE A 65 10.27 -21.52 -15.22
CA PHE A 65 9.67 -22.59 -14.41
C PHE A 65 10.33 -23.96 -14.66
N SER A 66 10.86 -24.19 -15.86
CA SER A 66 11.65 -25.38 -16.19
C SER A 66 12.97 -25.46 -15.40
N GLU A 67 13.52 -24.32 -14.98
CA GLU A 67 14.76 -24.21 -14.24
C GLU A 67 14.55 -24.08 -12.73
N ALA A 68 13.35 -23.74 -12.27
CA ALA A 68 12.99 -23.65 -10.84
C ALA A 68 13.48 -24.86 -10.02
N LYS A 69 13.41 -26.07 -10.60
CA LYS A 69 13.87 -27.32 -9.96
C LYS A 69 15.39 -27.41 -9.78
N LYS A 70 16.17 -26.71 -10.61
CA LYS A 70 17.63 -26.71 -10.59
C LYS A 70 18.18 -25.55 -9.78
N GLN A 71 17.37 -24.54 -9.48
CA GLN A 71 17.77 -23.35 -8.74
C GLN A 71 18.16 -23.72 -7.30
N SER A 72 19.33 -23.22 -6.91
CA SER A 72 19.90 -23.29 -5.56
C SER A 72 19.54 -22.04 -4.74
N CYS A 73 18.73 -21.15 -5.28
CA CYS A 73 18.34 -19.90 -4.62
C CYS A 73 16.83 -19.66 -4.72
N MET A 74 16.27 -19.07 -3.69
CA MET A 74 14.90 -18.58 -3.67
C MET A 74 14.90 -17.13 -3.19
N ASN A 75 14.06 -16.31 -3.82
CA ASN A 75 13.92 -14.90 -3.48
C ASN A 75 12.49 -14.61 -3.06
N PHE A 76 12.34 -13.86 -1.98
CA PHE A 76 11.06 -13.55 -1.39
C PHE A 76 10.97 -12.05 -1.13
N ALA A 77 9.99 -11.40 -1.76
CA ALA A 77 9.68 -9.99 -1.55
C ALA A 77 8.40 -9.85 -0.72
N PHE A 78 8.42 -8.95 0.25
CA PHE A 78 7.30 -8.71 1.14
C PHE A 78 7.30 -7.27 1.66
N LEU A 79 6.22 -6.92 2.36
CA LEU A 79 6.08 -5.61 2.98
C LEU A 79 6.25 -5.74 4.49
N ARG A 80 6.92 -4.75 5.09
CA ARG A 80 6.99 -4.60 6.54
C ARG A 80 6.35 -3.30 6.96
N ALA A 81 5.38 -3.38 7.86
CA ALA A 81 4.70 -2.20 8.40
C ALA A 81 5.34 -1.75 9.71
N ARG A 82 5.66 -0.46 9.82
CA ARG A 82 6.10 0.17 11.06
C ARG A 82 5.26 1.40 11.37
N TYR A 83 4.97 1.57 12.65
CA TYR A 83 4.30 2.73 13.22
C TYR A 83 5.32 3.78 13.65
N TYR A 84 5.05 5.04 13.33
CA TYR A 84 5.83 6.20 13.71
C TYR A 84 4.92 7.16 14.47
N ALA A 85 5.30 7.55 15.69
CA ALA A 85 4.51 8.42 16.54
C ALA A 85 4.49 9.87 16.01
N SER A 86 5.56 10.30 15.35
CA SER A 86 5.69 11.66 14.82
C SER A 86 6.25 11.69 13.39
N ASP A 87 6.03 12.82 12.71
CA ASP A 87 6.60 13.06 11.38
C ASP A 87 8.14 13.13 11.43
N ALA A 88 8.71 13.67 12.52
CA ALA A 88 10.15 13.73 12.71
C ALA A 88 10.76 12.33 12.85
N GLU A 89 10.10 11.41 13.56
CA GLU A 89 10.51 10.01 13.68
C GLU A 89 10.47 9.30 12.32
N PHE A 90 9.42 9.52 11.54
CA PHE A 90 9.33 9.00 10.17
C PHE A 90 10.44 9.56 9.26
N GLN A 91 10.71 10.86 9.31
CA GLN A 91 11.80 11.47 8.54
C GLN A 91 13.17 10.92 8.94
N ALA A 92 13.38 10.64 10.23
CA ALA A 92 14.61 10.00 10.71
C ALA A 92 14.74 8.58 10.14
N ALA A 93 13.65 7.79 10.14
CA ALA A 93 13.64 6.47 9.53
C ALA A 93 13.91 6.53 8.02
N GLN A 94 13.35 7.52 7.32
CA GLN A 94 13.59 7.73 5.89
C GLN A 94 15.06 8.07 5.61
N ARG A 95 15.67 8.96 6.40
CA ARG A 95 17.10 9.28 6.29
C ARG A 95 17.96 8.04 6.53
N GLN A 96 17.65 7.26 7.57
CA GLN A 96 18.38 6.02 7.87
C GLN A 96 18.23 5.00 6.74
N SER A 97 17.04 4.84 6.16
CA SER A 97 16.83 3.94 5.02
C SER A 97 17.69 4.29 3.80
N GLY A 98 18.01 5.59 3.63
CA GLY A 98 18.94 6.07 2.61
C GLY A 98 20.42 5.82 2.91
N THR A 99 20.77 5.40 4.13
CA THR A 99 22.16 5.05 4.52
C THR A 99 22.48 3.56 4.37
N PHE A 100 21.48 2.72 4.08
CA PHE A 100 21.68 1.30 3.82
C PHE A 100 22.49 1.08 2.54
N ASN A 101 23.31 0.03 2.51
CA ASN A 101 24.06 -0.35 1.31
C ASN A 101 23.11 -0.71 0.17
N VAL A 102 22.02 -1.41 0.50
CA VAL A 102 20.92 -1.66 -0.42
C VAL A 102 19.75 -0.75 -0.08
N LEU A 103 19.46 0.20 -0.96
CA LEU A 103 18.39 1.16 -0.74
C LEU A 103 17.03 0.45 -0.66
N ARG A 104 16.42 0.48 0.52
CA ARG A 104 15.02 0.09 0.73
C ARG A 104 14.21 1.33 1.02
N ARG A 105 13.45 1.76 0.02
CA ARG A 105 12.56 2.90 0.20
C ARG A 105 11.49 2.49 1.22
N LEU A 106 11.36 3.29 2.26
CA LEU A 106 10.10 3.36 2.98
C LEU A 106 9.10 3.88 1.95
N ASP A 107 8.35 2.97 1.33
CA ASP A 107 7.14 3.35 0.67
C ASP A 107 6.28 3.93 1.78
N SER A 108 6.32 5.26 1.89
CA SER A 108 5.20 5.97 2.46
C SER A 108 4.02 5.35 1.73
N ASP A 109 3.15 4.68 2.48
CA ASP A 109 1.77 4.55 2.08
C ASP A 109 1.43 5.95 1.55
N ARG A 110 1.35 6.17 0.22
CA ARG A 110 1.37 7.57 -0.31
C ARG A 110 0.11 8.34 0.11
N SER A 111 -0.76 7.64 0.83
CA SER A 111 -1.91 8.04 1.60
C SER A 111 -1.60 8.48 3.05
N ARG A 112 -0.33 8.47 3.52
CA ARG A 112 0.10 8.66 4.91
C ARG A 112 -0.48 9.91 5.57
N SER A 113 -0.54 11.00 4.82
CA SER A 113 -1.17 12.26 5.25
C SER A 113 -2.70 12.18 5.28
N GLY A 114 -3.28 11.34 4.44
CA GLY A 114 -4.72 11.07 4.36
C GLY A 114 -5.23 9.98 5.31
N MET A 115 -4.41 9.02 5.74
CA MET A 115 -4.80 7.93 6.64
C MET A 115 -4.46 8.21 8.12
N ARG A 116 -4.23 9.49 8.49
CA ARG A 116 -3.94 9.88 9.88
C ARG A 116 -5.05 9.42 10.83
N SER A 117 -4.67 8.91 11.99
CA SER A 117 -5.60 8.32 12.98
C SER A 117 -6.54 9.39 13.53
N PHE A 118 -7.85 9.11 13.50
CA PHE A 118 -8.89 9.95 14.12
C PHE A 118 -8.76 10.05 15.65
N HIS A 119 -7.95 9.18 16.28
CA HIS A 119 -7.83 9.08 17.73
C HIS A 119 -6.70 9.92 18.36
N SER A 120 -5.81 10.53 17.56
CA SER A 120 -4.78 11.42 18.09
C SER A 120 -4.98 12.82 17.54
N LEU A 121 -5.86 13.58 18.21
CA LEU A 121 -6.06 15.01 17.97
C LEU A 121 -4.80 15.85 18.25
N SER A 122 -3.72 15.25 18.79
CA SER A 122 -2.52 15.96 19.22
C SER A 122 -1.22 15.58 18.51
N GLU A 123 -1.09 14.40 17.87
CA GLU A 123 0.19 13.96 17.28
C GLU A 123 0.06 13.35 15.87
N PRO A 124 0.96 13.71 14.91
CA PRO A 124 0.93 13.29 13.51
C PRO A 124 1.45 11.86 13.31
N ALA A 125 0.87 10.90 14.03
CA ALA A 125 1.26 9.51 13.93
C ALA A 125 0.96 8.94 12.53
N SER A 126 1.85 8.08 12.04
CA SER A 126 1.76 7.53 10.69
C SER A 126 2.34 6.13 10.59
N ILE A 127 1.93 5.39 9.55
CA ILE A 127 2.43 4.04 9.28
C ILE A 127 3.19 4.08 7.95
N GLY A 128 4.38 3.48 7.94
CA GLY A 128 5.20 3.31 6.75
C GLY A 128 5.31 1.84 6.37
N LEU A 129 5.28 1.56 5.07
CA LEU A 129 5.47 0.22 4.52
C LEU A 129 6.85 0.18 3.86
N ALA A 130 7.76 -0.65 4.37
CA ALA A 130 9.04 -0.89 3.72
C ALA A 130 8.89 -2.10 2.80
N ARG A 131 9.36 -2.01 1.56
CA ARG A 131 9.61 -3.21 0.75
C ARG A 131 10.86 -3.88 1.30
N SER A 132 10.71 -5.13 1.71
CA SER A 132 11.81 -5.95 2.21
C SER A 132 11.93 -7.22 1.38
N LYS A 133 13.14 -7.75 1.34
CA LYS A 133 13.50 -8.97 0.66
C LYS A 133 14.28 -9.88 1.58
N VAL A 134 14.03 -11.17 1.41
CA VAL A 134 14.89 -12.23 1.93
C VAL A 134 15.24 -13.16 0.77
N THR A 135 16.52 -13.45 0.62
CA THR A 135 17.00 -14.33 -0.44
C THR A 135 17.79 -15.45 0.20
N THR A 136 17.35 -16.68 -0.01
CA THR A 136 18.01 -17.87 0.50
C THR A 136 18.77 -18.54 -0.62
N TRP A 137 20.00 -18.95 -0.35
CA TRP A 137 20.78 -19.82 -1.20
C TRP A 137 21.20 -21.05 -0.41
N PHE A 138 21.30 -22.18 -1.10
CA PHE A 138 21.70 -23.42 -0.49
C PHE A 138 22.50 -24.28 -1.47
N GLU A 139 23.56 -24.90 -0.96
CA GLU A 139 24.33 -25.89 -1.70
C GLU A 139 23.64 -27.26 -1.59
N LYS A 140 23.45 -27.95 -2.71
CA LYS A 140 22.92 -29.32 -2.69
C LYS A 140 23.88 -30.22 -1.92
N ALA A 141 23.32 -31.05 -1.04
CA ALA A 141 24.09 -32.01 -0.26
C ALA A 141 24.89 -32.94 -1.19
N ASN A 142 26.18 -33.07 -0.90
CA ASN A 142 27.04 -34.16 -1.38
C ASN A 142 27.48 -34.92 -0.13
N ASP A 143 27.55 -36.26 -0.20
CA ASP A 143 27.81 -37.16 0.95
C ASP A 143 29.06 -36.80 1.80
N MET A 144 29.96 -35.98 1.28
CA MET A 144 31.24 -35.60 1.88
C MET A 144 31.29 -34.17 2.44
N LYS A 145 30.25 -33.35 2.27
CA LYS A 145 30.25 -31.93 2.68
C LYS A 145 29.01 -31.56 3.49
N PRO A 146 29.16 -30.70 4.52
CA PRO A 146 28.02 -30.12 5.22
C PRO A 146 27.14 -29.32 4.26
N VAL A 147 25.84 -29.28 4.54
CA VAL A 147 24.94 -28.36 3.84
C VAL A 147 25.27 -26.94 4.27
N ILE A 148 25.62 -26.09 3.31
CA ILE A 148 25.84 -24.66 3.53
C ILE A 148 24.65 -23.89 2.95
N ALA A 149 24.08 -23.00 3.76
CA ALA A 149 23.05 -22.09 3.35
C ALA A 149 23.43 -20.64 3.67
N VAL A 150 23.08 -19.73 2.76
CA VAL A 150 23.28 -18.29 2.91
C VAL A 150 21.92 -17.62 2.85
N ILE A 151 21.63 -16.76 3.82
CA ILE A 151 20.38 -16.02 3.92
C ILE A 151 20.74 -14.54 3.93
N LEU A 152 20.34 -13.86 2.86
CA LEU A 152 20.44 -12.40 2.77
C LEU A 152 19.14 -11.80 3.27
N CYS A 153 19.24 -10.84 4.17
CA CYS A 153 18.10 -10.12 4.70
C CYS A 153 18.35 -8.61 4.69
N ASP A 154 17.27 -7.85 4.52
CA ASP A 154 17.35 -6.40 4.54
C ASP A 154 17.46 -5.84 5.96
N PRO A 155 18.18 -4.72 6.14
CA PRO A 155 18.23 -4.03 7.41
C PRO A 155 16.88 -3.47 7.82
N THR A 156 16.69 -3.34 9.14
CA THR A 156 15.50 -2.74 9.73
C THR A 156 15.83 -1.34 10.25
N VAL A 157 15.00 -0.34 9.92
CA VAL A 157 15.12 1.01 10.49
C VAL A 157 14.90 0.97 12.00
N THR A 158 15.73 1.71 12.74
CA THR A 158 15.65 1.78 14.21
C THR A 158 14.53 2.70 14.72
N PRO A 159 14.20 3.85 14.08
CA PRO A 159 13.05 4.64 14.50
C PRO A 159 11.73 3.96 14.18
N GLY A 160 10.70 4.30 14.96
CA GLY A 160 9.39 3.68 14.89
C GLY A 160 9.33 2.30 15.53
N LYS A 161 8.13 1.76 15.64
CA LYS A 161 7.83 0.49 16.29
C LYS A 161 7.10 -0.45 15.33
N PRO A 162 7.16 -1.78 15.50
CA PRO A 162 6.30 -2.69 14.77
C PRO A 162 4.82 -2.32 14.94
N LEU A 163 4.02 -2.55 13.90
CA LEU A 163 2.59 -2.26 13.94
C LEU A 163 1.86 -3.09 15.02
N TRP A 164 0.85 -2.49 15.66
CA TRP A 164 0.00 -3.08 16.72
C TRP A 164 0.71 -3.59 17.98
N LYS A 165 1.90 -3.07 18.29
CA LYS A 165 2.64 -3.40 19.52
C LYS A 165 2.70 -4.92 19.77
N GLU A 166 3.66 -5.53 19.08
CA GLU A 166 4.48 -6.65 19.59
C GLU A 166 3.82 -8.03 19.67
N ILE A 167 3.45 -8.58 18.51
CA ILE A 167 3.46 -10.04 18.30
C ILE A 167 4.87 -10.43 17.86
N ASP A 168 5.57 -11.30 18.60
CA ASP A 168 6.84 -11.87 18.11
C ASP A 168 6.52 -12.75 16.90
N ILE A 169 6.84 -12.24 15.71
CA ILE A 169 6.59 -12.93 14.44
C ILE A 169 7.43 -14.21 14.33
N ALA A 170 8.59 -14.28 14.99
CA ALA A 170 9.42 -15.47 15.00
C ALA A 170 8.88 -16.54 15.98
N GLN A 171 8.20 -16.15 17.06
CA GLN A 171 7.55 -17.10 17.96
C GLN A 171 6.21 -17.59 17.38
N GLY A 172 5.95 -18.89 17.56
CA GLY A 172 4.71 -19.54 17.16
C GLY A 172 3.61 -19.30 18.19
N GLU A 173 3.14 -20.39 18.79
CA GLU A 173 2.11 -20.34 19.83
C GLU A 173 2.55 -19.50 21.03
N LEU A 174 1.71 -18.53 21.41
CA LEU A 174 1.86 -17.83 22.67
C LEU A 174 1.64 -18.83 23.81
N ARG A 175 2.70 -19.10 24.57
CA ARG A 175 2.61 -19.94 25.78
C ARG A 175 2.58 -19.05 27.01
N PRO A 176 1.69 -19.32 27.98
CA PRO A 176 1.76 -18.67 29.27
C PRO A 176 3.16 -18.85 29.85
N SER A 177 3.86 -17.73 30.09
CA SER A 177 5.16 -17.79 30.72
C SER A 177 4.98 -18.14 32.19
N ASN A 178 5.60 -19.24 32.65
CA ASN A 178 5.67 -19.55 34.08
C ASN A 178 6.58 -18.57 34.87
N PHE A 179 7.16 -17.57 34.19
CA PHE A 179 8.02 -16.55 34.78
C PHE A 179 7.21 -15.41 35.40
N VAL A 180 7.39 -15.20 36.70
CA VAL A 180 6.94 -14.02 37.47
C VAL A 180 8.02 -12.90 37.40
N GLY A 181 8.68 -12.76 36.25
CA GLY A 181 9.72 -11.78 35.99
C GLY A 181 9.23 -10.61 35.13
N GLN A 182 10.03 -9.55 34.99
CA GLN A 182 9.76 -8.50 34.01
C GLN A 182 9.69 -9.12 32.61
N ALA A 183 8.59 -8.88 31.90
CA ALA A 183 8.44 -9.29 30.51
C ALA A 183 9.62 -8.76 29.70
N GLN A 184 10.30 -9.62 28.93
CA GLN A 184 11.29 -9.15 27.97
C GLN A 184 10.59 -8.20 26.99
N PRO A 185 11.17 -7.04 26.64
CA PRO A 185 10.60 -6.19 25.61
C PRO A 185 10.58 -6.97 24.29
N VAL A 186 9.38 -7.32 23.83
CA VAL A 186 9.16 -7.97 22.55
C VAL A 186 9.24 -6.89 21.47
N GLY A 187 9.76 -7.15 20.27
CA GLY A 187 9.56 -6.22 19.13
C GLY A 187 10.50 -5.01 18.95
N GLU A 188 11.66 -4.94 19.63
CA GLU A 188 12.78 -4.10 19.16
C GLU A 188 13.70 -4.82 18.15
N LYS A 189 13.41 -6.09 17.88
CA LYS A 189 14.27 -6.97 17.06
C LYS A 189 14.27 -6.59 15.58
N SER A 190 15.46 -6.62 14.99
CA SER A 190 15.65 -6.49 13.54
C SER A 190 15.11 -7.71 12.80
N LEU A 191 14.97 -7.60 11.47
CA LEU A 191 14.66 -8.76 10.62
C LEU A 191 15.73 -9.85 10.76
N CYS A 192 16.99 -9.45 10.84
CA CYS A 192 18.12 -10.34 11.05
C CYS A 192 18.00 -11.09 12.39
N ASP A 193 17.57 -10.41 13.46
CA ASP A 193 17.32 -11.06 14.76
C ASP A 193 16.18 -12.07 14.70
N HIS A 194 15.09 -11.75 13.99
CA HIS A 194 13.98 -12.69 13.78
C HIS A 194 14.44 -13.95 13.06
N PHE A 195 15.26 -13.81 12.01
CA PHE A 195 15.85 -14.97 11.33
C PHE A 195 16.82 -15.71 12.23
N THR A 196 17.72 -15.02 12.94
CA THR A 196 18.67 -15.65 13.86
C THR A 196 17.95 -16.46 14.93
N GLN A 197 16.86 -15.94 15.49
CA GLN A 197 16.02 -16.65 16.45
C GLN A 197 15.32 -17.86 15.82
N ALA A 198 14.69 -17.70 14.65
CA ALA A 198 13.96 -18.77 13.98
C ALA A 198 14.90 -19.94 13.59
N TYR A 199 16.05 -19.63 13.00
CA TYR A 199 17.06 -20.63 12.62
C TYR A 199 17.80 -21.20 13.85
N GLY A 200 17.97 -20.41 14.91
CA GLY A 200 18.53 -20.87 16.18
C GLY A 200 17.59 -21.81 16.96
N SER A 201 16.28 -21.73 16.71
CA SER A 201 15.28 -22.60 17.33
C SER A 201 15.01 -23.92 16.60
N LEU A 202 15.75 -24.21 15.52
CA LEU A 202 15.57 -25.44 14.75
C LEU A 202 15.85 -26.69 15.59
N THR A 203 14.92 -27.64 15.55
CA THR A 203 15.03 -28.95 16.20
C THR A 203 15.97 -29.87 15.42
N LEU A 204 16.52 -30.87 16.09
CA LEU A 204 17.37 -31.90 15.45
C LEU A 204 16.62 -32.66 14.34
N TYR A 205 15.30 -32.78 14.44
CA TYR A 205 14.46 -33.38 13.39
C TYR A 205 14.44 -32.51 12.15
N GLU A 206 14.19 -31.20 12.29
CA GLU A 206 14.18 -30.23 11.18
C GLU A 206 15.54 -30.12 10.52
N VAL A 207 16.64 -30.11 11.29
CA VAL A 207 18.00 -30.10 10.74
C VAL A 207 18.24 -31.33 9.86
N ARG A 208 17.81 -32.53 10.28
CA ARG A 208 17.92 -33.75 9.46
C ARG A 208 17.06 -33.67 8.19
N HIS A 209 15.87 -33.08 8.28
CA HIS A 209 14.98 -32.90 7.13
C HIS A 209 15.55 -31.91 6.12
N ILE A 210 16.15 -30.82 6.59
CA ILE A 210 16.87 -29.86 5.74
C ILE A 210 18.08 -30.52 5.06
N SER A 211 18.80 -31.40 5.76
CA SER A 211 19.89 -32.17 5.14
C SER A 211 19.40 -33.10 4.03
N ALA A 212 18.19 -33.66 4.15
CA ALA A 212 17.59 -34.53 3.13
C ALA A 212 17.00 -33.73 1.95
N SER A 213 16.32 -32.62 2.22
CA SER A 213 15.77 -31.70 1.23
C SER A 213 16.23 -30.28 1.53
N THR A 214 17.30 -29.85 0.85
CA THR A 214 17.96 -28.57 1.10
C THR A 214 17.04 -27.37 0.89
N GLN A 215 16.01 -27.53 0.06
CA GLN A 215 15.00 -26.50 -0.23
C GLN A 215 14.18 -26.11 1.02
N MET A 216 14.07 -27.00 2.01
CA MET A 216 13.37 -26.74 3.27
C MET A 216 14.02 -25.65 4.12
N ILE A 217 15.27 -25.28 3.84
CA ILE A 217 15.94 -24.17 4.54
C ILE A 217 15.16 -22.85 4.43
N ALA A 218 14.36 -22.68 3.37
CA ALA A 218 13.56 -21.49 3.18
C ALA A 218 12.33 -21.41 4.11
N GLN A 219 11.91 -22.51 4.72
CA GLN A 219 10.64 -22.60 5.45
C GLN A 219 10.55 -21.62 6.63
N PRO A 220 11.54 -21.48 7.53
CA PRO A 220 11.47 -20.50 8.62
C PRO A 220 11.35 -19.06 8.12
N ALA A 221 12.10 -18.71 7.06
CA ALA A 221 12.03 -17.39 6.45
C ALA A 221 10.67 -17.13 5.78
N LEU A 222 10.10 -18.14 5.11
CA LEU A 222 8.75 -18.09 4.54
C LEU A 222 7.70 -17.84 5.63
N ASN A 223 7.77 -18.54 6.77
CA ASN A 223 6.82 -18.38 7.86
C ASN A 223 6.81 -16.95 8.43
N ILE A 224 8.00 -16.35 8.61
CA ILE A 224 8.11 -14.95 9.04
C ILE A 224 7.49 -14.01 8.00
N MET A 225 7.79 -14.24 6.72
CA MET A 225 7.25 -13.44 5.63
C MET A 225 5.73 -13.53 5.50
N ILE A 226 5.15 -14.72 5.63
CA ILE A 226 3.69 -14.94 5.61
C ILE A 226 3.03 -14.14 6.72
N LYS A 227 3.57 -14.20 7.95
CA LYS A 227 3.05 -13.44 9.08
C LYS A 227 3.14 -11.93 8.86
N GLU A 228 4.24 -11.42 8.29
CA GLU A 228 4.37 -10.01 7.90
C GLU A 228 3.32 -9.62 6.84
N TRP A 229 3.09 -10.47 5.83
CA TRP A 229 2.03 -10.26 4.84
C TRP A 229 0.63 -10.22 5.46
N LEU A 230 0.31 -11.15 6.36
CA LEU A 230 -0.98 -11.20 7.03
C LEU A 230 -1.22 -9.94 7.88
N LEU A 231 -0.18 -9.44 8.55
CA LEU A 231 -0.23 -8.19 9.30
C LEU A 231 -0.47 -6.99 8.38
N VAL A 232 0.23 -6.92 7.24
CA VAL A 232 0.04 -5.84 6.26
C VAL A 232 -1.35 -5.89 5.63
N ILE A 233 -1.85 -7.09 5.31
CA ILE A 233 -3.21 -7.29 4.80
C ILE A 233 -4.24 -6.80 5.82
N GLN A 234 -4.10 -7.19 7.09
CA GLN A 234 -5.00 -6.73 8.15
C GLN A 234 -5.00 -5.19 8.23
N TYR A 235 -3.83 -4.57 8.05
CA TYR A 235 -3.69 -3.12 8.09
C TYR A 235 -4.41 -2.47 6.91
N MET A 236 -4.13 -2.95 5.69
CA MET A 236 -4.77 -2.47 4.48
C MET A 236 -6.29 -2.63 4.52
N THR A 237 -6.80 -3.80 4.96
CA THR A 237 -8.24 -4.02 5.13
C THR A 237 -8.85 -3.03 6.12
N ALA A 238 -8.20 -2.79 7.27
CA ALA A 238 -8.70 -1.83 8.26
C ALA A 238 -8.75 -0.40 7.70
N GLN A 239 -7.74 0.02 6.93
CA GLN A 239 -7.72 1.35 6.31
C GLN A 239 -8.75 1.50 5.20
N VAL A 240 -8.89 0.50 4.31
CA VAL A 240 -9.91 0.52 3.26
C VAL A 240 -11.32 0.51 3.87
N GLY A 241 -11.56 -0.30 4.90
CA GLY A 241 -12.84 -0.29 5.62
C GLY A 241 -13.12 1.04 6.30
N ARG A 242 -12.10 1.71 6.84
CA ARG A 242 -12.22 3.07 7.36
C ARG A 242 -12.60 4.07 6.27
N MET A 243 -11.95 4.01 5.10
CA MET A 243 -12.30 4.87 3.96
C MET A 243 -13.73 4.66 3.50
N GLU A 244 -14.20 3.41 3.46
CA GLU A 244 -15.59 3.08 3.15
C GLU A 244 -16.56 3.70 4.15
N TRP A 245 -16.23 3.65 5.44
CA TRP A 245 -17.06 4.27 6.47
C TRP A 245 -17.08 5.81 6.38
N GLU A 246 -15.92 6.44 6.15
CA GLU A 246 -15.82 7.89 5.91
C GLU A 246 -16.63 8.31 4.68
N PHE A 247 -16.69 7.46 3.66
CA PHE A 247 -17.50 7.67 2.46
C PHE A 247 -19.01 7.61 2.75
N GLN A 248 -19.45 6.58 3.49
CA GLN A 248 -20.86 6.41 3.83
C GLN A 248 -21.37 7.48 4.79
N ARG A 249 -20.50 8.08 5.61
CA ARG A 249 -20.86 9.10 6.59
C ARG A 249 -19.97 10.36 6.48
N PRO A 250 -20.21 11.21 5.47
CA PRO A 250 -19.38 12.39 5.22
C PRO A 250 -19.35 13.38 6.39
N SER A 251 -20.37 13.42 7.24
CA SER A 251 -20.43 14.30 8.42
C SER A 251 -19.35 14.01 9.47
N PHE A 252 -18.75 12.82 9.43
CA PHE A 252 -17.63 12.43 10.28
C PHE A 252 -16.27 12.65 9.60
N ALA A 253 -16.22 12.99 8.31
CA ALA A 253 -14.96 13.32 7.65
C ALA A 253 -14.59 14.79 7.94
N GLU A 254 -13.37 15.04 8.45
CA GLU A 254 -12.85 16.40 8.71
C GLU A 254 -12.99 17.36 7.51
N ASN A 255 -13.00 16.82 6.28
CA ASN A 255 -13.15 17.55 5.02
C ASN A 255 -14.19 16.88 4.12
N SER A 256 -15.46 16.95 4.52
CA SER A 256 -16.61 16.34 3.81
C SER A 256 -16.86 16.83 2.37
N GLY A 257 -16.15 17.89 1.93
CA GLY A 257 -16.34 18.53 0.64
C GLY A 257 -15.66 17.85 -0.56
N ASP A 258 -14.70 16.95 -0.34
CA ASP A 258 -13.93 16.33 -1.44
C ASP A 258 -13.82 14.80 -1.29
N LEU A 259 -14.90 14.11 -1.66
CA LEU A 259 -14.95 12.64 -1.71
C LEU A 259 -13.94 12.06 -2.72
N ALA A 260 -13.56 12.83 -3.75
CA ALA A 260 -12.53 12.42 -4.70
C ALA A 260 -11.14 12.41 -4.04
N LEU A 261 -10.86 13.38 -3.16
CA LEU A 261 -9.65 13.38 -2.33
C LEU A 261 -9.60 12.15 -1.41
N LEU A 262 -10.72 11.75 -0.80
CA LEU A 262 -10.77 10.53 0.03
C LEU A 262 -10.43 9.27 -0.78
N ALA A 263 -11.03 9.10 -1.96
CA ALA A 263 -10.74 7.95 -2.83
C ALA A 263 -9.30 7.96 -3.36
N SER A 264 -8.73 9.14 -3.60
CA SER A 264 -7.35 9.27 -4.06
C SER A 264 -6.32 8.69 -3.07
N ARG A 265 -6.68 8.58 -1.78
CA ARG A 265 -5.86 7.94 -0.74
C ARG A 265 -5.65 6.44 -1.02
N ALA A 266 -6.56 5.75 -1.70
CA ALA A 266 -6.42 4.33 -2.02
C ALA A 266 -5.70 4.05 -3.35
N PHE A 267 -5.50 5.06 -4.22
CA PHE A 267 -4.86 4.91 -5.53
C PHE A 267 -3.42 4.37 -5.50
N PRO A 268 -2.57 4.71 -4.52
CA PRO A 268 -1.25 4.14 -4.40
C PRO A 268 -1.32 2.61 -4.31
N TRP A 269 -2.19 2.07 -3.44
CA TRP A 269 -2.39 0.64 -3.29
C TRP A 269 -3.01 0.01 -4.53
N ARG A 270 -3.96 0.69 -5.19
CA ARG A 270 -4.49 0.25 -6.49
C ARG A 270 -3.38 0.01 -7.50
N ARG A 271 -2.41 0.94 -7.60
CA ARG A 271 -1.28 0.86 -8.54
C ARG A 271 -0.31 -0.26 -8.16
N THR A 272 -0.07 -0.48 -6.87
CA THR A 272 0.94 -1.44 -6.41
C THR A 272 0.40 -2.88 -6.23
N MET A 273 -0.91 -3.04 -6.11
CA MET A 273 -1.56 -4.33 -5.80
C MET A 273 -1.18 -5.46 -6.76
N LYS A 274 -1.06 -5.15 -8.06
CA LYS A 274 -0.63 -6.14 -9.06
C LYS A 274 0.75 -6.71 -8.73
N PHE A 275 1.69 -5.89 -8.27
CA PHE A 275 3.04 -6.34 -7.92
C PHE A 275 3.02 -7.20 -6.66
N TYR A 276 2.26 -6.82 -5.65
CA TYR A 276 2.12 -7.61 -4.42
C TYR A 276 1.55 -8.99 -4.69
N LYS A 277 0.50 -9.07 -5.52
CA LYS A 277 -0.06 -10.36 -5.98
C LYS A 277 0.95 -11.18 -6.78
N ASN A 278 1.74 -10.54 -7.65
CA ASN A 278 2.75 -11.23 -8.43
C ASN A 278 3.87 -11.78 -7.54
N TRP A 279 4.37 -11.03 -6.56
CA TRP A 279 5.40 -11.54 -5.64
C TRP A 279 4.94 -12.79 -4.89
N VAL A 280 3.70 -12.79 -4.37
CA VAL A 280 3.15 -13.95 -3.66
C VAL A 280 2.90 -15.11 -4.63
N ARG A 281 2.41 -14.83 -5.85
CA ARG A 281 2.18 -15.83 -6.89
C ARG A 281 3.47 -16.50 -7.38
N ASP A 282 4.52 -15.73 -7.60
CA ASP A 282 5.82 -16.25 -8.05
C ASP A 282 6.38 -17.27 -7.03
N ILE A 283 6.21 -16.99 -5.74
CA ILE A 283 6.62 -17.89 -4.65
C ILE A 283 5.73 -19.14 -4.61
N LEU A 284 4.41 -18.96 -4.72
CA LEU A 284 3.45 -20.07 -4.75
C LEU A 284 3.72 -21.01 -5.92
N ASP A 285 3.95 -20.46 -7.12
CA ASP A 285 4.26 -21.23 -8.32
C ASP A 285 5.57 -22.01 -8.13
N HIS A 286 6.61 -21.36 -7.58
CA HIS A 286 7.89 -22.02 -7.30
C HIS A 286 7.75 -23.17 -6.29
N ILE A 287 7.04 -22.95 -5.18
CA ILE A 287 6.82 -23.98 -4.15
C ILE A 287 5.96 -25.12 -4.68
N SER A 288 4.92 -24.83 -5.48
CA SER A 288 4.06 -25.87 -6.07
C SER A 288 4.83 -26.80 -7.01
N ILE A 289 5.77 -26.25 -7.81
CA ILE A 289 6.64 -27.04 -8.70
C ILE A 289 7.59 -27.93 -7.89
N ILE A 290 8.07 -27.46 -6.73
CA ILE A 290 8.89 -28.26 -5.82
C ILE A 290 8.06 -29.38 -5.18
N ALA A 291 6.88 -29.05 -4.66
CA ALA A 291 5.96 -29.97 -3.99
C ALA A 291 5.55 -31.15 -4.90
N THR A 292 5.25 -30.90 -6.18
CA THR A 292 4.89 -31.96 -7.13
C THR A 292 5.98 -33.01 -7.31
N LYS A 293 7.28 -32.64 -7.20
CA LYS A 293 8.39 -33.59 -7.31
C LYS A 293 8.45 -34.53 -6.11
N GLU A 294 8.30 -34.02 -4.90
CA GLU A 294 8.37 -34.82 -3.66
C GLU A 294 7.37 -35.97 -3.70
N ASN A 295 6.15 -35.69 -4.17
CA ASN A 295 5.08 -36.68 -4.32
C ASN A 295 5.44 -37.78 -5.33
N HIS A 296 6.14 -37.46 -6.43
CA HIS A 296 6.57 -38.45 -7.42
C HIS A 296 7.79 -39.29 -6.96
N THR A 297 8.72 -38.71 -6.19
CA THR A 297 9.83 -39.48 -5.60
C THR A 297 9.37 -40.39 -4.45
N GLY A 298 8.38 -39.95 -3.65
CA GLY A 298 7.76 -40.78 -2.60
C GLY A 298 6.91 -41.93 -3.15
N ALA A 299 6.16 -41.68 -4.23
CA ALA A 299 5.34 -42.72 -4.88
C ALA A 299 6.16 -43.86 -5.50
N ASN A 300 7.41 -43.61 -5.92
CA ASN A 300 8.30 -44.65 -6.45
C ASN A 300 9.09 -45.40 -5.36
N LEU A 301 9.04 -44.97 -4.09
CA LEU A 301 9.74 -45.63 -2.98
C LEU A 301 8.81 -46.37 -2.00
N LEU A 302 7.48 -46.27 -2.17
CA LEU A 302 6.49 -46.93 -1.30
C LEU A 302 5.44 -47.71 -2.11
N VAL A 303 5.88 -48.77 -2.78
CA VAL A 303 5.01 -49.93 -3.12
C VAL A 303 5.14 -51.00 -2.04
N ASP A 304 5.47 -50.63 -0.80
CA ASP A 304 5.36 -51.56 0.31
C ASP A 304 4.80 -50.91 1.56
N SER A 305 3.85 -51.62 2.16
CA SER A 305 3.11 -51.39 3.40
C SER A 305 1.99 -50.32 3.43
N PHE A 306 0.78 -50.87 3.47
CA PHE A 306 -0.45 -50.31 4.06
C PHE A 306 -0.21 -49.35 5.23
N SER A 307 -0.38 -48.05 4.99
CA SER A 307 -0.72 -47.08 6.03
C SER A 307 -1.51 -45.91 5.43
N THR A 308 -2.83 -46.09 5.37
CA THR A 308 -3.81 -45.02 5.15
C THR A 308 -3.93 -44.15 6.40
N ASN A 309 -2.83 -43.53 6.81
CA ASN A 309 -2.86 -42.45 7.78
C ASN A 309 -2.52 -41.18 6.99
N MET A 310 -3.44 -40.21 7.01
CA MET A 310 -3.26 -38.86 6.47
C MET A 310 -1.81 -38.41 6.64
N ALA A 311 -1.03 -38.44 5.56
CA ALA A 311 0.33 -37.94 5.59
C ALA A 311 0.21 -36.45 5.91
N GLU A 312 0.59 -36.04 7.11
CA GLU A 312 0.69 -34.62 7.44
C GLU A 312 1.52 -33.96 6.34
N PRO A 313 1.07 -32.81 5.79
CA PRO A 313 1.83 -32.10 4.78
C PRO A 313 3.17 -31.73 5.39
N ASN A 314 4.23 -32.46 5.05
CA ASN A 314 5.56 -32.23 5.58
C ASN A 314 6.30 -31.30 4.62
N GLY A 315 6.97 -30.27 5.16
CA GLY A 315 7.84 -29.38 4.40
C GLY A 315 7.17 -28.15 3.79
N LEU A 316 7.68 -27.69 2.64
CA LEU A 316 7.24 -26.44 1.99
C LEU A 316 5.75 -26.47 1.57
N GLN A 317 5.13 -27.64 1.48
CA GLN A 317 3.71 -27.77 1.14
C GLN A 317 2.78 -27.16 2.20
N THR A 318 3.24 -27.09 3.45
CA THR A 318 2.50 -26.46 4.57
C THR A 318 2.18 -24.98 4.32
N VAL A 319 3.04 -24.30 3.57
CA VAL A 319 2.97 -22.85 3.30
C VAL A 319 2.00 -22.52 2.16
N ILE A 320 1.71 -23.48 1.27
CA ILE A 320 0.82 -23.30 0.11
C ILE A 320 -0.55 -22.71 0.50
N PRO A 321 -1.32 -23.28 1.46
CA PRO A 321 -2.62 -22.74 1.83
C PRO A 321 -2.54 -21.30 2.37
N ASP A 322 -1.47 -20.96 3.09
CA ASP A 322 -1.27 -19.62 3.61
C ASP A 322 -0.99 -18.60 2.50
N LEU A 323 -0.15 -18.95 1.51
CA LEU A 323 0.09 -18.10 0.34
C LEU A 323 -1.18 -17.90 -0.50
N GLN A 324 -1.99 -18.95 -0.67
CA GLN A 324 -3.31 -18.85 -1.32
C GLN A 324 -4.26 -17.94 -0.54
N CYS A 325 -4.24 -18.03 0.79
CA CYS A 325 -5.01 -17.15 1.67
C CYS A 325 -4.59 -15.68 1.51
N ILE A 326 -3.29 -15.41 1.45
CA ILE A 326 -2.73 -14.06 1.19
C ILE A 326 -3.24 -13.54 -0.16
N LEU A 327 -3.13 -14.33 -1.24
CA LEU A 327 -3.60 -13.94 -2.57
C LEU A 327 -5.08 -13.58 -2.58
N ARG A 328 -5.93 -14.45 -2.00
CA ARG A 328 -7.37 -14.20 -1.90
C ARG A 328 -7.68 -12.90 -1.16
N ARG A 329 -7.03 -12.64 -0.04
CA ARG A 329 -7.23 -11.40 0.74
C ARG A 329 -6.75 -10.16 0.00
N LEU A 330 -5.65 -10.26 -0.77
CA LEU A 330 -5.20 -9.17 -1.65
C LEU A 330 -6.19 -8.92 -2.79
N ASP A 331 -6.84 -9.97 -3.32
CA ASP A 331 -7.94 -9.83 -4.29
C ASP A 331 -9.14 -9.11 -3.68
N GLU A 332 -9.57 -9.50 -2.47
CA GLU A 332 -10.64 -8.83 -1.72
C GLU A 332 -10.34 -7.33 -1.50
N ILE A 333 -9.13 -6.99 -1.04
CA ILE A 333 -8.73 -5.57 -0.87
C ILE A 333 -8.77 -4.83 -2.21
N SER A 334 -8.28 -5.45 -3.29
CA SER A 334 -8.30 -4.85 -4.62
C SER A 334 -9.73 -4.54 -5.08
N GLU A 335 -10.67 -5.46 -4.85
CA GLU A 335 -12.06 -5.26 -5.20
C GLU A 335 -12.70 -4.15 -4.37
N LEU A 336 -12.41 -4.10 -3.06
CA LEU A 336 -12.88 -3.01 -2.20
C LEU A 336 -12.38 -1.64 -2.66
N ILE A 337 -11.12 -1.53 -3.07
CA ILE A 337 -10.55 -0.27 -3.59
C ILE A 337 -11.24 0.16 -4.92
N GLU A 338 -11.56 -0.79 -5.80
CA GLU A 338 -12.31 -0.50 -7.03
C GLU A 338 -13.73 -0.03 -6.72
N ARG A 339 -14.41 -0.69 -5.77
CA ARG A 339 -15.75 -0.27 -5.31
C ARG A 339 -15.73 1.16 -4.74
N LEU A 340 -14.73 1.50 -3.93
CA LEU A 340 -14.55 2.87 -3.43
C LEU A 340 -14.35 3.89 -4.56
N SER A 341 -13.61 3.53 -5.59
CA SER A 341 -13.36 4.40 -6.75
C SER A 341 -14.65 4.69 -7.54
N VAL A 342 -15.49 3.66 -7.74
CA VAL A 342 -16.80 3.80 -8.37
C VAL A 342 -17.72 4.67 -7.51
N MET A 343 -17.74 4.43 -6.20
CA MET A 343 -18.56 5.19 -5.25
C MET A 343 -18.19 6.68 -5.26
N ALA A 344 -16.88 6.99 -5.23
CA ALA A 344 -16.41 8.38 -5.29
C ALA A 344 -16.73 9.09 -6.59
N SER A 345 -16.68 8.36 -7.71
CA SER A 345 -17.06 8.92 -9.01
C SER A 345 -18.57 9.25 -9.06
N SER A 346 -19.41 8.39 -8.50
CA SER A 346 -20.87 8.61 -8.47
C SER A 346 -21.25 9.75 -7.52
N ALA A 347 -20.63 9.84 -6.35
CA ALA A 347 -20.88 10.94 -5.43
C ALA A 347 -20.32 12.28 -5.93
N GLY A 348 -19.15 12.27 -6.59
CA GLY A 348 -18.59 13.45 -7.24
C GLY A 348 -19.52 14.03 -8.31
N SER A 349 -20.04 13.18 -9.20
CA SER A 349 -20.99 13.63 -10.23
C SER A 349 -22.32 14.14 -9.65
N LEU A 350 -22.81 13.56 -8.55
CA LEU A 350 -23.99 14.06 -7.84
C LEU A 350 -23.76 15.45 -7.24
N GLU A 351 -22.59 15.67 -6.62
CA GLU A 351 -22.24 16.95 -6.02
C GLU A 351 -22.01 18.04 -7.08
N GLU A 352 -21.38 17.71 -8.21
CA GLU A 352 -21.29 18.61 -9.37
C GLU A 352 -22.68 18.96 -9.94
N ALA A 353 -23.57 17.97 -10.06
CA ALA A 353 -24.96 18.20 -10.46
C ALA A 353 -25.69 19.12 -9.47
N ARG A 354 -25.45 18.96 -8.16
CA ARG A 354 -26.02 19.83 -7.12
C ARG A 354 -25.50 21.26 -7.24
N ARG A 355 -24.18 21.45 -7.33
CA ARG A 355 -23.55 22.78 -7.49
C ARG A 355 -24.01 23.48 -8.77
N SER A 356 -24.11 22.75 -9.89
CA SER A 356 -24.61 23.33 -11.15
C SER A 356 -26.05 23.81 -11.01
N ARG A 357 -26.91 23.06 -10.29
CA ARG A 357 -28.29 23.47 -10.01
C ARG A 357 -28.34 24.72 -9.11
N GLU A 358 -27.50 24.81 -8.09
CA GLU A 358 -27.39 25.99 -7.24
C GLU A 358 -26.91 27.22 -8.03
N ALA A 359 -25.90 27.04 -8.90
CA ALA A 359 -25.42 28.09 -9.79
C ALA A 359 -26.52 28.57 -10.77
N LEU A 360 -27.34 27.66 -11.30
CA LEU A 360 -28.51 28.02 -12.12
C LEU A 360 -29.55 28.82 -11.32
N GLN A 361 -29.78 28.47 -10.05
CA GLN A 361 -30.68 29.24 -9.18
C GLN A 361 -30.13 30.64 -8.87
N GLN A 362 -28.82 30.76 -8.65
CA GLN A 362 -28.16 32.08 -8.52
C GLN A 362 -28.26 32.89 -9.81
N ASN A 363 -28.14 32.25 -10.98
CA ASN A 363 -28.31 32.93 -12.25
C ASN A 363 -29.74 33.52 -12.39
N ARG A 364 -30.74 32.85 -11.82
CA ARG A 364 -32.12 33.36 -11.78
C ARG A 364 -32.26 34.64 -10.93
N SER A 365 -31.56 34.74 -9.79
CA SER A 365 -31.60 35.97 -8.98
C SER A 365 -30.83 37.11 -9.65
N LEU A 366 -29.73 36.80 -10.35
CA LEU A 366 -29.02 37.78 -11.20
C LEU A 366 -29.93 38.32 -12.32
N GLY A 367 -30.73 37.45 -12.96
CA GLY A 367 -31.71 37.85 -13.96
C GLY A 367 -32.74 38.86 -13.44
N LEU A 368 -33.19 38.72 -12.19
CA LEU A 368 -34.15 39.66 -11.58
C LEU A 368 -33.52 41.02 -11.29
N LEU A 369 -32.26 41.07 -10.86
CA LEU A 369 -31.57 42.32 -10.56
C LEU A 369 -31.31 43.13 -11.83
N SER A 370 -30.82 42.48 -12.89
CA SER A 370 -30.62 43.09 -14.21
C SER A 370 -31.94 43.57 -14.83
N PHE A 371 -33.01 42.79 -14.63
CA PHE A 371 -34.36 43.19 -15.04
C PHE A 371 -34.83 44.45 -14.31
N LEU A 372 -34.63 44.51 -12.99
CA LEU A 372 -35.01 45.67 -12.18
C LEU A 372 -34.23 46.92 -12.63
N ALA A 373 -32.92 46.81 -12.82
CA ALA A 373 -32.07 47.89 -13.30
C ALA A 373 -32.53 48.43 -14.67
N THR A 374 -32.93 47.55 -15.59
CA THR A 374 -33.43 47.93 -16.93
C THR A 374 -34.70 48.78 -16.87
N ILE A 375 -35.57 48.56 -15.88
CA ILE A 375 -36.80 49.33 -15.69
C ILE A 375 -36.53 50.66 -14.98
N PHE A 376 -35.74 50.63 -13.91
CA PHE A 376 -35.53 51.80 -13.06
C PHE A 376 -34.54 52.80 -13.64
N LEU A 377 -33.59 52.39 -14.48
CA LEU A 377 -32.60 53.30 -15.06
C LEU A 377 -33.23 54.37 -15.99
N PRO A 378 -34.10 54.03 -16.96
CA PRO A 378 -34.76 55.04 -17.79
C PRO A 378 -35.76 55.89 -17.01
N LEU A 379 -36.46 55.28 -16.03
CA LEU A 379 -37.39 56.02 -15.16
C LEU A 379 -36.66 57.06 -14.32
N ASN A 380 -35.55 56.68 -13.69
CA ASN A 380 -34.72 57.60 -12.89
C ASN A 380 -34.08 58.69 -13.78
N PHE A 381 -33.72 58.37 -15.02
CA PHE A 381 -33.25 59.38 -15.97
C PHE A 381 -34.36 60.39 -16.30
N ALA A 382 -35.57 59.92 -16.59
CA ALA A 382 -36.71 60.79 -16.89
C ALA A 382 -37.10 61.68 -15.70
N THR A 383 -37.13 61.14 -14.48
CA THR A 383 -37.43 61.91 -13.27
C THR A 383 -36.34 62.95 -12.98
N SER A 384 -35.07 62.59 -13.11
CA SER A 384 -33.94 63.50 -12.92
C SER A 384 -33.93 64.62 -13.97
N PHE A 385 -34.15 64.29 -15.24
CA PHE A 385 -34.25 65.26 -16.34
C PHE A 385 -35.37 66.28 -16.11
N LEU A 386 -36.55 65.81 -15.69
CA LEU A 386 -37.68 66.69 -15.36
C LEU A 386 -37.42 67.51 -14.09
N SER A 387 -36.67 66.98 -13.11
CA SER A 387 -36.33 67.69 -11.88
C SER A 387 -35.28 68.78 -12.06
N MET A 388 -34.44 68.70 -13.10
CA MET A 388 -33.32 69.63 -13.31
C MET A 388 -33.70 70.84 -14.17
N SER A 389 -34.90 70.89 -14.76
CA SER A 389 -35.33 72.02 -15.56
C SER A 389 -35.87 73.17 -14.67
N PRO A 390 -35.24 74.36 -14.70
CA PRO A 390 -35.48 75.40 -13.70
C PRO A 390 -36.74 76.25 -13.94
N ASN A 391 -37.52 76.02 -15.00
CA ASN A 391 -38.59 76.93 -15.44
C ASN A 391 -39.97 76.27 -15.68
N PHE A 392 -40.34 75.24 -14.91
CA PHE A 392 -41.66 74.59 -15.07
C PHE A 392 -42.84 75.40 -14.49
N SER A 393 -42.61 76.39 -13.64
CA SER A 393 -43.68 77.16 -12.98
C SER A 393 -44.28 78.28 -13.84
N ALA A 394 -43.66 78.64 -14.97
CA ALA A 394 -44.05 79.80 -15.77
C ALA A 394 -44.99 79.49 -16.97
N SER A 395 -45.32 78.22 -17.24
CA SER A 395 -46.16 77.84 -18.39
C SER A 395 -47.14 76.72 -18.02
N GLN A 396 -48.45 77.04 -18.00
CA GLN A 396 -49.54 76.08 -17.75
C GLN A 396 -49.55 74.89 -18.74
N ASN A 397 -48.99 75.05 -19.95
CA ASN A 397 -48.90 73.98 -20.94
C ASN A 397 -47.84 72.91 -20.59
N THR A 398 -46.92 73.20 -19.67
CA THR A 398 -45.82 72.28 -19.33
C THR A 398 -46.24 71.19 -18.33
N PHE A 399 -47.31 71.42 -17.56
CA PHE A 399 -47.91 70.41 -16.70
C PHE A 399 -48.48 69.24 -17.52
N TRP A 400 -49.02 69.52 -18.71
CA TRP A 400 -49.52 68.49 -19.62
C TRP A 400 -48.39 67.61 -20.20
N LEU A 401 -47.20 68.18 -20.34
CA LEU A 401 -45.98 67.48 -20.80
C LEU A 401 -45.53 66.37 -19.84
N PHE A 402 -45.77 66.54 -18.53
CA PHE A 402 -45.54 65.47 -17.53
C PHE A 402 -46.39 64.24 -17.82
N PHE A 403 -47.69 64.43 -18.10
CA PHE A 403 -48.59 63.32 -18.46
C PHE A 403 -48.31 62.78 -19.86
N ALA A 404 -47.99 63.66 -20.82
CA ALA A 404 -47.69 63.28 -22.19
C ALA A 404 -46.41 62.45 -22.34
N ILE A 405 -45.43 62.58 -21.44
CA ILE A 405 -44.21 61.76 -21.41
C ILE A 405 -44.34 60.59 -20.43
N GLY A 406 -44.95 60.81 -19.27
CA GLY A 406 -45.08 59.80 -18.22
C GLY A 406 -45.98 58.62 -18.62
N ILE A 407 -47.10 58.89 -19.31
CA ILE A 407 -48.02 57.82 -19.72
C ILE A 407 -47.40 56.91 -20.80
N PRO A 408 -46.79 57.42 -21.88
CA PRO A 408 -46.10 56.56 -22.85
C PRO A 408 -44.94 55.79 -22.24
N LEU A 409 -44.14 56.42 -21.38
CA LEU A 409 -43.01 55.75 -20.72
C LEU A 409 -43.48 54.59 -19.83
N THR A 410 -44.55 54.79 -19.06
CA THR A 410 -45.14 53.72 -18.24
C THR A 410 -45.74 52.61 -19.09
N VAL A 411 -46.40 52.93 -20.20
CA VAL A 411 -46.92 51.93 -21.16
C VAL A 411 -45.80 51.13 -21.82
N ILE A 412 -44.68 51.76 -22.20
CA ILE A 412 -43.50 51.08 -22.74
C ILE A 412 -42.90 50.13 -21.70
N VAL A 413 -42.76 50.58 -20.45
CA VAL A 413 -42.24 49.75 -19.35
C VAL A 413 -43.16 48.55 -19.09
N VAL A 414 -44.48 48.75 -19.01
CA VAL A 414 -45.46 47.67 -18.82
C VAL A 414 -45.46 46.70 -20.01
N SER A 415 -45.34 47.20 -21.24
CA SER A 415 -45.26 46.37 -22.45
C SER A 415 -43.97 45.55 -22.48
N LEU A 416 -42.85 46.15 -22.09
CA LEU A 416 -41.56 45.47 -21.97
C LEU A 416 -41.59 44.39 -20.87
N ILE A 417 -42.23 44.66 -19.72
CA ILE A 417 -42.45 43.68 -18.65
C ILE A 417 -43.28 42.49 -19.17
N ARG A 418 -44.32 42.76 -19.97
CA ARG A 418 -45.19 41.73 -20.54
C ARG A 418 -44.48 40.89 -21.60
N PHE A 419 -43.60 41.50 -22.39
CA PHE A 419 -42.82 40.83 -23.43
C PHE A 419 -41.65 40.01 -22.86
N LEU A 420 -40.97 40.53 -21.83
CA LEU A 420 -39.85 39.86 -21.14
C LEU A 420 -40.29 38.82 -20.10
N ARG A 421 -41.58 38.70 -19.81
CA ARG A 421 -42.18 37.53 -19.16
C ARG A 421 -42.77 36.60 -20.22
N PRO A 422 -41.97 35.84 -20.99
CA PRO A 422 -42.53 34.73 -21.75
C PRO A 422 -43.17 33.78 -20.74
N GLY A 423 -44.39 33.31 -21.06
CA GLY A 423 -45.34 32.74 -20.13
C GLY A 423 -44.74 31.77 -19.11
N ARG A 424 -45.06 32.01 -17.83
CA ARG A 424 -45.30 30.91 -16.88
C ARG A 424 -46.52 30.15 -17.41
N GLY A 425 -46.30 29.23 -18.34
CA GLY A 425 -47.25 28.17 -18.61
C GLY A 425 -47.40 27.32 -17.34
N LEU A 426 -48.64 26.89 -17.08
CA LEU A 426 -48.97 25.86 -16.11
C LEU A 426 -48.09 24.61 -16.28
#